data_AF-A0AAD5NZV6-F1
#
_entry.id   AF-A0AAD5NZV6-F1
#
_cell.length_a   1.000
_cell.length_b   1.000
_cell.length_c   1.000
_cell.angle_alpha   90.00
_cell.angle_beta   90.00
_cell.angle_gamma   90.00
#
_symmetry.space_group_name_H-M   'P 1'
#
loop_
_entity.id
_entity.type
_entity.pdbx_description
1 polymer ?
#
loop_
_entity_poly.entity_id
_entity_poly.type
_entity_poly.pdbx_seq_one_letter_code
_entity_poly.pdbx_strand_id
1 'polypeptide(L)'
;MTDEPGEDPFAKRQGEKKHRVEKQETNQLQNLKQAAKVGALPSHVQLAATALPITGTNSVPKKVTKHELGDVAGIAATSTASGGKFDKKLPGEKAPKKQGKHRKFLPVVEGKGIGFQEKEQNEKVLNKLISKHSHEILNVDKAITMYNVKKEKKQRHKRTREAFIELKQVETKEDTQ
;
A
#
# COMPACT_ATOMS: atom_id res chain seq x y z
N MET A 1 -69.63 -30.09 41.77
CA MET A 1 -70.40 -31.34 41.73
C MET A 1 -70.00 -32.00 40.42
N THR A 2 -68.94 -32.78 40.37
CA THR A 2 -68.80 -34.11 40.97
C THR A 2 -67.32 -34.44 41.18
N ASP A 3 -66.95 -34.80 42.41
CA ASP A 3 -65.66 -35.42 42.73
C ASP A 3 -65.92 -36.93 42.75
N GLU A 4 -65.42 -37.65 41.74
CA GLU A 4 -65.45 -39.11 41.76
C GLU A 4 -64.26 -39.59 42.61
N PRO A 5 -64.50 -40.30 43.72
CA PRO A 5 -63.43 -40.69 44.64
C PRO A 5 -62.50 -41.71 43.97
N GLY A 6 -61.32 -41.23 43.53
CA GLY A 6 -60.30 -42.06 42.91
C GLY A 6 -59.33 -41.31 41.98
N GLU A 7 -59.68 -40.11 41.51
CA GLU A 7 -58.85 -39.37 40.56
C GLU A 7 -58.53 -37.95 41.03
N ASP A 8 -57.25 -37.56 40.94
CA ASP A 8 -56.77 -36.27 41.46
C ASP A 8 -57.35 -35.08 40.66
N PRO A 9 -58.16 -34.20 41.27
CA PRO A 9 -58.76 -33.06 40.59
C PRO A 9 -57.73 -32.04 40.07
N PHE A 10 -56.52 -32.01 40.63
CA PHE A 10 -55.46 -31.13 40.15
C PHE A 10 -54.80 -31.68 38.89
N ALA A 11 -54.65 -33.00 38.75
CA ALA A 11 -54.10 -33.63 37.56
C ALA A 11 -54.97 -33.33 36.31
N LYS A 12 -56.29 -33.45 36.44
CA LYS A 12 -57.25 -33.09 35.38
C LYS A 12 -57.14 -31.61 34.98
N ARG A 13 -57.10 -30.71 35.97
CA ARG A 13 -56.94 -29.26 35.74
C ARG A 13 -55.63 -28.89 35.05
N GLN A 14 -54.54 -29.59 35.36
CA GLN A 14 -53.25 -29.38 34.69
C GLN A 14 -53.29 -29.85 33.25
N GLY A 15 -53.92 -30.99 32.95
CA GLY A 15 -54.13 -31.49 31.59
C GLY A 15 -54.96 -30.53 30.73
N GLU A 16 -56.10 -30.07 31.25
CA GLU A 16 -56.95 -29.07 30.59
C GLU A 16 -56.21 -27.75 30.34
N LYS A 17 -55.40 -27.31 31.31
CA LYS A 17 -54.59 -26.09 31.18
C LYS A 17 -53.53 -26.26 30.08
N LYS A 18 -52.83 -27.39 30.04
CA LYS A 18 -51.84 -27.69 28.98
C LYS A 18 -52.49 -27.68 27.60
N HIS A 19 -53.60 -28.39 27.44
CA HIS A 19 -54.34 -28.40 26.17
C HIS A 19 -54.78 -27.00 25.74
N ARG A 20 -55.22 -26.15 26.68
CA ARG A 20 -55.58 -24.75 26.38
C ARG A 20 -54.37 -23.92 25.95
N VAL A 21 -53.21 -24.10 26.59
CA VAL A 21 -51.97 -23.42 26.23
C VAL A 21 -51.48 -23.87 24.85
N GLU A 22 -51.46 -25.18 24.58
CA GLU A 22 -51.08 -25.74 23.28
C GLU A 22 -51.98 -25.21 22.15
N LYS A 23 -53.29 -25.11 22.40
CA LYS A 23 -54.23 -24.48 21.45
C LYS A 23 -53.92 -22.98 21.24
N GLN A 24 -53.50 -22.28 22.28
CA GLN A 24 -53.17 -20.86 22.18
C GLN A 24 -51.86 -20.65 21.39
N GLU A 25 -50.84 -21.46 21.64
CA GLU A 25 -49.56 -21.40 20.94
C GLU A 25 -49.70 -21.76 19.46
N THR A 26 -50.46 -22.81 19.14
CA THR A 26 -50.73 -23.20 17.74
C THR A 26 -51.47 -22.10 16.98
N ASN A 27 -52.48 -21.48 17.59
CA ASN A 27 -53.20 -20.34 17.01
C ASN A 27 -52.30 -19.11 16.84
N GLN A 28 -51.43 -18.81 17.83
CA GLN A 28 -50.48 -17.70 17.75
C GLN A 28 -49.52 -17.89 16.55
N LEU A 29 -48.97 -19.09 16.37
CA LEU A 29 -48.10 -19.40 15.25
C LEU A 29 -48.81 -19.28 13.90
N GLN A 30 -50.06 -19.75 13.81
CA GLN A 30 -50.85 -19.62 12.59
C GLN A 30 -51.16 -18.15 12.26
N ASN A 31 -51.56 -17.35 13.25
CA ASN A 31 -51.84 -15.93 13.08
C ASN A 31 -50.58 -15.15 12.66
N LEU A 32 -49.42 -15.46 13.25
CA LEU A 32 -48.15 -14.86 12.84
C LEU A 32 -47.77 -15.22 11.40
N LYS A 33 -47.97 -16.48 10.98
CA LYS A 33 -47.73 -16.91 9.59
C LYS A 33 -48.65 -16.20 8.60
N GLN A 34 -49.92 -16.04 8.93
CA GLN A 34 -50.88 -15.34 8.07
C GLN A 34 -50.58 -13.83 8.02
N ALA A 35 -50.29 -13.20 9.15
CA ALA A 35 -49.95 -11.78 9.21
C ALA A 35 -48.62 -11.47 8.51
N ALA A 36 -47.64 -12.38 8.57
CA ALA A 36 -46.40 -12.27 7.80
C ALA A 36 -46.66 -12.33 6.29
N LYS A 37 -47.58 -13.21 5.84
CA LYS A 37 -47.96 -13.32 4.41
C LYS A 37 -48.64 -12.04 3.89
N VAL A 38 -49.42 -11.36 4.73
CA VAL A 38 -50.18 -10.14 4.36
C VAL A 38 -49.39 -8.86 4.64
N GLY A 39 -48.20 -8.95 5.26
CA GLY A 39 -47.38 -7.78 5.60
C GLY A 39 -47.98 -6.88 6.70
N ALA A 40 -49.00 -7.36 7.41
CA ALA A 40 -49.78 -6.60 8.39
C ALA A 40 -49.19 -6.65 9.82
N LEU A 41 -48.01 -7.27 9.99
CA LEU A 41 -47.34 -7.33 11.29
C LEU A 41 -46.77 -5.95 11.66
N PRO A 42 -46.86 -5.50 12.93
CA PRO A 42 -46.16 -4.32 13.40
C PRO A 42 -44.65 -4.42 13.17
N SER A 43 -43.99 -3.29 12.88
CA SER A 43 -42.56 -3.23 12.50
C SER A 43 -41.63 -3.99 13.46
N HIS A 44 -41.89 -3.91 14.76
CA HIS A 44 -41.09 -4.58 15.79
C HIS A 44 -41.23 -6.11 15.76
N VAL A 45 -42.43 -6.61 15.43
CA VAL A 45 -42.72 -8.06 15.34
C VAL A 45 -42.21 -8.62 14.02
N GLN A 46 -42.30 -7.85 12.93
CA GLN A 46 -41.66 -8.20 11.67
C GLN A 46 -40.18 -8.43 11.89
N LEU A 47 -39.47 -7.47 12.50
CA LEU A 47 -38.02 -7.56 12.75
C LEU A 47 -37.63 -8.74 13.64
N ALA A 48 -38.46 -9.10 14.64
CA ALA A 48 -38.21 -10.27 15.48
C ALA A 48 -38.47 -11.59 14.74
N ALA A 49 -39.51 -11.65 13.90
CA ALA A 49 -39.83 -12.85 13.11
C ALA A 49 -38.90 -13.02 11.90
N THR A 50 -38.42 -11.91 11.32
CA THR A 50 -37.46 -11.86 10.22
C THR A 50 -36.03 -11.68 10.73
N ALA A 51 -35.78 -11.91 12.02
CA ALA A 51 -34.49 -11.71 12.69
C ALA A 51 -33.35 -12.47 12.01
N LEU A 52 -32.87 -11.89 10.92
CA LEU A 52 -31.46 -11.72 10.67
C LEU A 52 -30.87 -11.16 11.96
N PRO A 53 -29.73 -11.68 12.41
CA PRO A 53 -29.16 -11.33 13.71
C PRO A 53 -28.84 -9.83 13.76
N ILE A 54 -29.71 -9.07 14.42
CA ILE A 54 -29.53 -7.66 14.71
C ILE A 54 -28.60 -7.60 15.92
N THR A 55 -27.36 -7.20 15.66
CA THR A 55 -26.24 -7.04 16.61
C THR A 55 -25.64 -8.36 17.13
N GLY A 56 -24.34 -8.57 16.87
CA GLY A 56 -23.50 -9.55 17.58
C GLY A 56 -23.89 -11.01 17.42
N THR A 57 -23.72 -11.57 16.22
CA THR A 57 -23.83 -13.01 15.96
C THR A 57 -22.84 -13.83 16.79
N ASN A 58 -23.34 -14.61 17.76
CA ASN A 58 -22.76 -15.91 18.06
C ASN A 58 -23.11 -16.88 16.91
N SER A 59 -22.60 -16.59 15.71
CA SER A 59 -22.55 -17.61 14.67
C SER A 59 -21.66 -18.73 15.19
N VAL A 60 -22.10 -19.99 15.09
CA VAL A 60 -21.27 -21.16 15.40
C VAL A 60 -19.89 -20.92 14.80
N PRO A 61 -18.79 -21.02 15.59
CA PRO A 61 -17.46 -20.71 15.10
C PRO A 61 -17.15 -21.67 13.95
N LYS A 62 -17.31 -21.18 12.72
CA LYS A 62 -16.90 -21.92 11.54
C LYS A 62 -15.38 -22.05 11.64
N LYS A 63 -14.87 -23.27 11.45
CA LYS A 63 -13.43 -23.50 11.39
C LYS A 63 -12.87 -22.66 10.25
N VAL A 64 -12.19 -21.58 10.61
CA VAL A 64 -11.65 -20.65 9.62
C VAL A 64 -10.55 -21.37 8.87
N THR A 65 -10.68 -21.44 7.55
CA THR A 65 -9.68 -22.07 6.69
C THR A 65 -8.46 -21.17 6.57
N LYS A 66 -7.28 -21.74 6.26
CA LYS A 66 -6.03 -20.96 6.10
C LYS A 66 -6.17 -19.84 5.05
N HIS A 67 -6.97 -20.07 4.01
CA HIS A 67 -7.25 -19.08 2.98
C HIS A 67 -8.05 -17.89 3.52
N GLU A 68 -9.12 -18.16 4.27
CA GLU A 68 -9.95 -17.10 4.88
C GLU A 68 -9.15 -16.27 5.89
N LEU A 69 -8.26 -16.89 6.67
CA LEU A 69 -7.35 -16.18 7.57
C LEU A 69 -6.40 -15.25 6.81
N GLY A 70 -5.85 -15.71 5.68
CA GLY A 70 -4.97 -14.92 4.83
C GLY A 70 -5.69 -13.71 4.23
N ASP A 71 -6.92 -13.90 3.75
CA ASP A 71 -7.74 -12.83 3.17
C ASP A 71 -8.09 -11.76 4.22
N VAL A 72 -8.52 -12.18 5.41
CA VAL A 72 -8.83 -11.25 6.52
C VAL A 72 -7.57 -10.50 6.96
N ALA A 73 -6.42 -11.16 7.05
CA ALA A 73 -5.15 -10.51 7.36
C ALA A 73 -4.75 -9.47 6.30
N GLY A 74 -4.98 -9.76 5.02
CA GLY A 74 -4.74 -8.81 3.93
C GLY A 74 -5.65 -7.57 3.99
N ILE A 75 -6.93 -7.76 4.31
CA ILE A 75 -7.89 -6.67 4.52
C ILE A 75 -7.50 -5.83 5.74
N ALA A 76 -7.12 -6.47 6.85
CA ALA A 76 -6.70 -5.79 8.06
C ALA A 76 -5.41 -4.99 7.86
N ALA A 77 -4.41 -5.54 7.18
CA ALA A 77 -3.13 -4.87 6.92
C ALA A 77 -3.25 -3.62 6.05
N THR A 78 -4.24 -3.59 5.14
CA THR A 78 -4.49 -2.42 4.27
C THR A 78 -5.47 -1.42 4.89
N SER A 79 -6.15 -1.79 5.97
CA SER A 79 -7.11 -0.95 6.68
C SER A 79 -6.40 -0.05 7.69
N THR A 80 -6.33 1.25 7.39
CA THR A 80 -5.86 2.25 8.36
C THR A 80 -6.91 2.49 9.45
N ALA A 81 -6.49 2.56 10.71
CA ALA A 81 -7.35 2.65 11.91
C ALA A 81 -8.46 3.71 11.86
N SER A 82 -8.27 4.81 11.11
CA SER A 82 -9.26 5.89 10.97
C SER A 82 -10.11 5.82 9.69
N GLY A 83 -9.87 4.87 8.79
CA GLY A 83 -10.57 4.78 7.50
C GLY A 83 -10.91 3.35 7.04
N GLY A 84 -10.76 2.35 7.92
CA GLY A 84 -10.77 0.93 7.57
C GLY A 84 -12.17 0.35 7.41
N LYS A 85 -12.54 0.00 6.18
CA LYS A 85 -13.65 -0.91 5.90
C LYS A 85 -13.13 -2.35 6.03
N PHE A 86 -13.43 -2.98 7.16
CA PHE A 86 -13.07 -4.38 7.44
C PHE A 86 -14.02 -5.39 6.79
N ASP A 87 -15.12 -4.91 6.21
CA ASP A 87 -16.10 -5.74 5.53
C ASP A 87 -15.59 -6.24 4.18
N LYS A 88 -16.03 -7.45 3.81
CA LYS A 88 -15.81 -7.97 2.47
C LYS A 88 -16.47 -7.05 1.45
N LYS A 89 -15.73 -6.69 0.40
CA LYS A 89 -16.25 -5.83 -0.66
C LYS A 89 -17.41 -6.48 -1.38
N LEU A 90 -18.48 -5.71 -1.60
CA LEU A 90 -19.59 -6.15 -2.45
C LEU A 90 -19.16 -6.20 -3.92
N PRO A 91 -19.76 -7.09 -4.73
CA PRO A 91 -19.51 -7.12 -6.16
C PRO A 91 -19.84 -5.75 -6.79
N GLY A 92 -18.88 -5.17 -7.51
CA GLY A 92 -19.01 -3.85 -8.13
C GLY A 92 -18.40 -2.68 -7.35
N GLU A 93 -17.87 -2.90 -6.15
CA GLU A 93 -17.11 -1.86 -5.45
C GLU A 93 -15.78 -1.53 -6.14
N LYS A 94 -15.46 -0.23 -6.23
CA LYS A 94 -14.20 0.23 -6.84
C LYS A 94 -13.01 -0.29 -6.04
N ALA A 95 -12.01 -0.82 -6.75
CA ALA A 95 -10.75 -1.23 -6.16
C ALA A 95 -10.08 -0.06 -5.41
N PRO A 96 -9.31 -0.33 -4.33
CA PRO A 96 -8.69 0.73 -3.56
C PRO A 96 -7.67 1.47 -4.43
N LYS A 97 -7.81 2.79 -4.57
CA LYS A 97 -7.05 3.63 -5.51
C LYS A 97 -5.57 3.83 -5.14
N LYS A 98 -5.04 3.19 -4.10
CA LYS A 98 -3.64 3.34 -3.68
C LYS A 98 -2.69 2.41 -4.44
N GLN A 99 -2.81 2.39 -5.77
CA GLN A 99 -1.88 1.70 -6.69
C GLN A 99 -0.61 2.53 -6.96
N GLY A 100 -0.48 3.70 -6.32
CA GLY A 100 0.66 4.59 -6.51
C GLY A 100 1.91 4.13 -5.77
N LYS A 101 3.08 4.32 -6.39
CA LYS A 101 4.37 4.10 -5.74
C LYS A 101 4.59 5.17 -4.66
N HIS A 102 4.22 4.86 -3.41
CA HIS A 102 4.51 5.75 -2.30
C HIS A 102 6.02 5.82 -2.05
N ARG A 103 6.53 7.02 -1.72
CA ARG A 103 7.91 7.20 -1.29
C ARG A 103 8.12 6.37 -0.02
N LYS A 104 8.94 5.32 -0.11
CA LYS A 104 9.36 4.52 1.03
C LYS A 104 10.57 5.22 1.64
N PHE A 105 10.40 5.78 2.84
CA PHE A 105 11.53 6.28 3.62
C PHE A 105 12.10 5.11 4.42
N LEU A 106 13.42 5.04 4.51
CA LEU A 106 14.06 4.12 5.43
C LEU A 106 13.72 4.54 6.87
N PRO A 107 13.54 3.59 7.80
CA PRO A 107 13.31 3.89 9.20
C PRO A 107 14.50 4.63 9.81
N VAL A 108 14.23 5.66 10.60
CA VAL A 108 15.24 6.54 11.24
C VAL A 108 15.88 5.90 12.48
N VAL A 109 15.29 4.85 13.03
CA VAL A 109 15.76 4.19 14.26
C VAL A 109 16.90 3.23 13.95
N GLU A 110 18.06 3.46 14.57
CA GLU A 110 19.33 2.77 14.36
C GLU A 110 19.29 1.27 14.70
N GLY A 111 18.73 0.46 13.80
CA GLY A 111 18.87 -0.99 13.80
C GLY A 111 20.25 -1.41 13.28
N LYS A 112 20.80 -2.50 13.85
CA LYS A 112 22.05 -3.13 13.41
C LYS A 112 21.94 -3.57 11.95
N GLY A 113 22.58 -2.83 11.03
CA GLY A 113 22.57 -3.08 9.58
C GLY A 113 22.09 -1.92 8.70
N ILE A 114 21.47 -0.88 9.27
CA ILE A 114 20.94 0.27 8.52
C ILE A 114 22.06 1.14 7.92
N GLY A 115 23.17 1.32 8.64
CA GLY A 115 24.31 2.09 8.15
C GLY A 115 24.96 1.52 6.88
N PHE A 116 24.80 0.22 6.58
CA PHE A 116 25.28 -0.36 5.32
C PHE A 116 24.38 0.05 4.15
N GLN A 117 23.06 0.02 4.35
CA GLN A 117 22.10 0.38 3.31
C GLN A 117 22.12 1.88 2.98
N GLU A 118 22.33 2.74 3.96
CA GLU A 118 22.54 4.18 3.72
C GLU A 118 23.84 4.46 2.97
N LYS A 119 24.94 3.77 3.32
CA LYS A 119 26.21 3.88 2.58
C LYS A 119 26.05 3.49 1.11
N GLU A 120 25.37 2.38 0.82
CA GLU A 120 25.09 1.99 -0.58
C GLU A 120 24.27 3.05 -1.33
N GLN A 121 23.28 3.67 -0.68
CA GLN A 121 22.48 4.71 -1.31
C GLN A 121 23.30 5.96 -1.60
N ASN A 122 24.13 6.38 -0.66
CA ASN A 122 25.05 7.51 -0.82
C ASN A 122 26.08 7.25 -1.93
N GLU A 123 26.63 6.04 -1.99
CA GLU A 123 27.58 5.62 -3.01
C GLU A 123 26.96 5.61 -4.41
N LYS A 124 25.70 5.15 -4.54
CA LYS A 124 24.95 5.23 -5.81
C LYS A 124 24.74 6.67 -6.29
N VAL A 125 24.45 7.60 -5.37
CA VAL A 125 24.31 9.03 -5.70
C VAL A 125 25.66 9.61 -6.12
N LEU A 126 26.74 9.30 -5.39
CA LEU A 126 28.10 9.73 -5.69
C LEU A 126 28.55 9.22 -7.07
N ASN A 127 28.36 7.93 -7.35
CA ASN A 127 28.69 7.33 -8.65
C ASN A 127 27.93 7.98 -9.80
N LYS A 128 26.66 8.35 -9.58
CA LYS A 128 25.85 9.08 -10.57
C LYS A 128 26.37 10.50 -10.80
N LEU A 129 26.84 11.18 -9.75
CA LEU A 129 27.44 12.50 -9.85
C LEU A 129 28.77 12.44 -10.62
N ILE A 130 29.64 11.50 -10.25
CA ILE A 130 30.93 11.26 -10.93
C ILE A 130 30.70 10.91 -12.41
N SER A 131 29.76 10.01 -12.72
CA SER A 131 29.45 9.63 -14.10
C SER A 131 28.86 10.77 -14.94
N LYS A 132 28.09 11.69 -14.32
CA LYS A 132 27.56 12.86 -15.03
C LYS A 132 28.65 13.90 -15.31
N HIS A 133 29.57 14.09 -14.38
CA HIS A 133 30.64 15.09 -14.50
C HIS A 133 31.95 14.53 -15.08
N SER A 134 32.03 13.23 -15.38
CA SER A 134 33.28 12.59 -15.85
C SER A 134 33.83 13.19 -17.15
N HIS A 135 32.97 13.76 -17.98
CA HIS A 135 33.34 14.43 -19.23
C HIS A 135 33.82 15.88 -19.02
N GLU A 136 33.62 16.42 -17.81
CA GLU A 136 33.87 17.83 -17.47
C GLU A 136 35.10 18.00 -16.55
N ILE A 137 35.62 16.91 -15.97
CA ILE A 137 36.78 16.95 -15.05
C ILE A 137 38.02 17.52 -15.76
N LEU A 138 38.20 17.27 -17.06
CA LEU A 138 39.26 17.85 -17.88
C LEU A 138 38.71 18.17 -19.27
N ASN A 139 38.74 19.45 -19.68
CA ASN A 139 38.42 19.84 -21.04
C ASN A 139 39.59 19.48 -21.97
N VAL A 140 39.54 18.26 -22.53
CA VAL A 140 40.58 17.67 -23.38
C VAL A 140 40.78 18.51 -24.65
N ASP A 141 39.70 19.03 -25.25
CA ASP A 141 39.79 19.87 -26.45
C ASP A 141 40.58 21.16 -26.18
N LYS A 142 40.27 21.85 -25.08
CA LYS A 142 41.00 23.05 -24.65
C LYS A 142 42.48 22.73 -24.37
N ALA A 143 42.78 21.57 -23.78
CA ALA A 143 44.15 21.13 -23.54
C ALA A 143 44.91 20.88 -24.85
N ILE A 144 44.29 20.23 -25.83
CA ILE A 144 44.87 19.97 -27.16
C ILE A 144 45.08 21.30 -27.91
N THR A 145 44.08 22.19 -27.91
CA THR A 145 44.20 23.52 -28.55
C THR A 145 45.35 24.32 -27.94
N MET A 146 45.44 24.36 -26.60
CA MET A 146 46.53 25.06 -25.91
C MET A 146 47.90 24.47 -26.23
N TYR A 147 48.01 23.14 -26.29
CA TYR A 147 49.26 22.46 -26.65
C TYR A 147 49.69 22.81 -28.08
N ASN A 148 48.77 22.75 -29.04
CA ASN A 148 49.03 23.06 -30.45
C ASN A 148 49.45 24.53 -30.63
N VAL A 149 48.73 25.48 -30.02
CA VAL A 149 49.07 26.91 -30.06
C VAL A 149 50.45 27.18 -29.44
N LYS A 150 50.78 26.51 -28.33
CA LYS A 150 52.09 26.67 -27.67
C LYS A 150 53.22 26.08 -28.53
N LYS A 151 52.99 24.96 -29.21
CA LYS A 151 53.94 24.34 -30.15
C LYS A 151 54.18 25.24 -31.36
N GLU A 152 53.11 25.80 -31.94
CA GLU A 152 53.21 26.71 -33.09
C GLU A 152 53.92 28.02 -32.74
N LYS A 153 53.60 28.65 -31.59
CA LYS A 153 54.32 29.85 -31.12
C LYS A 153 55.81 29.59 -30.92
N LYS A 154 56.19 28.45 -30.35
CA LYS A 154 57.61 28.06 -30.22
C LYS A 154 58.28 27.88 -31.58
N GLN A 155 57.62 27.26 -32.55
CA GLN A 155 58.16 27.10 -33.91
C GLN A 155 58.32 28.45 -34.61
N ARG A 156 57.33 29.35 -34.52
CA ARG A 156 57.43 30.71 -35.06
C ARG A 156 58.59 31.47 -34.44
N HIS A 157 58.77 31.40 -33.11
CA HIS A 157 59.90 32.04 -32.42
C HIS A 157 61.27 31.49 -32.84
N LYS A 158 61.37 30.19 -33.14
CA LYS A 158 62.60 29.62 -33.68
C LYS A 158 62.88 30.14 -35.09
N ARG A 159 61.89 30.11 -35.97
CA ARG A 159 62.01 30.62 -37.34
C ARG A 159 62.36 32.10 -37.40
N THR A 160 61.74 32.93 -36.55
CA THR A 160 62.08 34.37 -36.50
C THR A 160 63.48 34.60 -35.96
N ARG A 161 63.94 33.79 -35.00
CA ARG A 161 65.31 33.85 -34.49
C ARG A 161 66.34 33.37 -35.52
N GLU A 162 66.01 32.32 -36.27
CA GLU A 162 66.83 31.81 -37.39
C GLU A 162 66.93 32.86 -38.50
N ALA A 163 65.81 33.43 -38.94
CA ALA A 163 65.80 34.51 -39.94
C ALA A 163 66.57 35.77 -39.47
N PHE A 164 66.47 36.13 -38.18
CA PHE A 164 67.24 37.24 -37.62
C PHE A 164 68.74 36.98 -37.61
N ILE A 165 69.16 35.74 -37.31
CA ILE A 165 70.57 35.33 -37.36
C ILE A 165 71.08 35.35 -38.81
N GLU A 166 70.27 34.88 -39.76
CA GLU A 166 70.62 34.83 -41.18
C GLU A 166 70.79 36.25 -41.76
N LEU A 167 69.87 37.18 -41.46
CA LEU A 167 69.99 38.59 -41.85
C LEU A 167 71.26 39.25 -41.29
N LYS A 168 71.57 38.97 -40.01
CA LYS A 168 72.77 39.53 -39.36
C LYS A 168 74.07 38.98 -39.96
N GLN A 169 74.07 37.74 -40.44
CA GLN A 169 75.22 37.15 -41.14
C GLN A 169 75.42 37.73 -42.54
N VAL A 170 74.35 38.13 -43.22
CA VAL A 170 74.42 38.81 -44.54
C VAL A 170 74.99 40.23 -44.37
N GLU A 171 74.50 41.00 -43.40
CA GLU A 171 75.04 42.35 -43.11
C GLU A 171 76.54 42.31 -42.78
N THR A 172 77.00 41.36 -41.96
CA THR A 172 78.44 41.26 -41.60
C THR A 172 79.35 40.84 -42.76
N LYS A 173 78.81 40.30 -43.85
CA LYS A 173 79.58 39.88 -45.04
C LYS A 173 79.69 40.99 -46.09
N GLU A 174 78.80 41.98 -46.07
CA GLU A 174 78.91 43.16 -46.95
C GLU A 174 79.91 44.19 -46.41
N ASP A 175 80.13 44.25 -45.10
CA ASP A 175 81.07 45.18 -44.46
C ASP A 175 82.56 44.73 -44.53
N THR A 176 82.87 43.62 -45.20
CA THR A 176 84.25 43.05 -45.29
C THR A 176 84.85 42.99 -46.70
N GLN A 177 84.33 43.78 -47.66
CA GLN A 177 84.97 43.99 -48.98
C GLN A 177 85.47 45.42 -49.18
#